data_AF-W5MTQ1-F1
#
_entry.id   AF-W5MTQ1-F1
#
_cell.length_a   1.000
_cell.length_b   1.000
_cell.length_c   1.000
_cell.angle_alpha   90.00
_cell.angle_beta   90.00
_cell.angle_gamma   90.00
#
_symmetry.space_group_name_H-M   'P 1'
#
loop_
_entity.id
_entity.type
_entity.pdbx_description
1 polymer ?
#
loop_
_entity_poly.entity_id
_entity_poly.type
_entity_poly.pdbx_seq_one_letter_code
_entity_poly.pdbx_strand_id
1 'polypeptide(L)'
;YLQIKGTAMGKRFAPAYADIYMAHWEATVFPKCTHKPTHYFRYLGDIWGTWTHGPQTLNTHHRSIKLKYTKHENHIDFLDTTTYKGSSFNNTGKLDIKVYFKDTDTHGLLHKDSFHPKHTFKGLVKSQLLRFHKICTQQQDFEEAKHTLFQALCPRRYTQSFLKNVAQTFLNRKTPDDSKIIPLITTYSQLSVITNQKLKSTFTTILENTNILREHKIISAYRKNKNLQDSLVQSKLKPVQN
;
A
#
# COMPACT_ATOMS: atom_id res chain seq x y z
N TYR A 1 8.64 -19.22 23.22
CA TYR A 1 9.01 -17.98 23.93
C TYR A 1 7.84 -17.51 24.76
N LEU A 2 8.04 -17.25 26.06
CA LEU A 2 7.03 -16.69 26.96
C LEU A 2 7.18 -15.16 26.99
N GLN A 3 6.09 -14.43 26.72
CA GLN A 3 6.07 -12.98 26.82
C GLN A 3 5.96 -12.58 28.30
N ILE A 4 7.01 -11.99 28.88
CA ILE A 4 7.07 -11.59 30.30
C ILE A 4 6.60 -10.14 30.50
N LYS A 5 6.77 -9.28 29.49
CA LYS A 5 6.43 -7.84 29.57
C LYS A 5 5.79 -7.35 28.28
N GLY A 6 4.77 -6.51 28.42
CA GLY A 6 4.00 -5.96 27.30
C GLY A 6 3.03 -6.97 26.68
N THR A 7 2.32 -6.54 25.65
CA THR A 7 1.33 -7.37 24.96
C THR A 7 2.00 -8.24 23.92
N ALA A 8 1.67 -9.54 23.91
CA ALA A 8 2.19 -10.47 22.92
C ALA A 8 1.76 -10.05 21.50
N MET A 9 2.73 -9.94 20.58
CA MET A 9 2.47 -9.61 19.18
C MET A 9 1.70 -10.73 18.47
N GLY A 10 0.94 -10.39 17.43
CA GLY A 10 0.19 -11.35 16.63
C GLY A 10 -1.19 -11.72 17.18
N LYS A 11 -1.62 -11.14 18.31
CA LYS A 11 -3.01 -11.23 18.78
C LYS A 11 -3.87 -10.18 18.10
N ARG A 12 -5.10 -10.53 17.71
CA ARG A 12 -6.03 -9.63 17.01
C ARG A 12 -6.32 -8.33 17.79
N PHE A 13 -6.37 -8.40 19.12
CA PHE A 13 -6.65 -7.26 19.98
C PHE A 13 -5.39 -6.43 20.34
N ALA A 14 -4.19 -6.93 20.05
CA ALA A 14 -2.95 -6.31 20.52
C ALA A 14 -2.74 -4.87 20.01
N PRO A 15 -3.02 -4.54 18.73
CA PRO A 15 -2.88 -3.16 18.24
C PRO A 15 -3.80 -2.18 18.98
N ALA A 16 -5.09 -2.52 19.09
CA ALA A 16 -6.06 -1.67 19.78
C ALA A 16 -5.71 -1.48 21.26
N TYR A 17 -5.26 -2.54 21.93
CA TYR A 17 -4.81 -2.45 23.31
C TYR A 17 -3.58 -1.53 23.46
N ALA A 18 -2.60 -1.64 22.56
CA ALA A 18 -1.43 -0.77 22.57
C ALA A 18 -1.81 0.70 22.31
N ASP A 19 -2.75 0.96 21.39
CA ASP A 19 -3.22 2.31 21.09
C ASP A 19 -3.92 2.98 22.26
N ILE A 20 -4.79 2.25 22.97
CA ILE A 20 -5.48 2.75 24.18
C ILE A 20 -4.46 3.07 25.26
N TYR A 21 -3.49 2.18 25.48
CA TYR A 21 -2.44 2.40 26.47
C TYR A 21 -1.59 3.64 26.12
N MET A 22 -1.21 3.80 24.86
CA MET A 22 -0.45 4.96 24.40
C MET A 22 -1.28 6.26 24.50
N ALA A 23 -2.59 6.22 24.24
CA ALA A 23 -3.46 7.37 24.44
C ALA A 23 -3.54 7.79 25.92
N HIS A 24 -3.62 6.83 26.84
CA HIS A 24 -3.55 7.11 28.27
C HIS A 24 -2.17 7.67 28.68
N TRP A 25 -1.09 7.11 28.14
CA TRP A 25 0.27 7.61 28.37
C TRP A 25 0.42 9.06 27.89
N GLU A 26 -0.11 9.39 26.70
CA GLU A 26 -0.15 10.74 26.14
C GLU A 26 -0.92 11.71 27.05
N ALA A 27 -2.11 11.31 27.51
CA ALA A 27 -2.94 12.11 28.39
C ALA A 27 -2.26 12.41 29.75
N THR A 28 -1.35 11.55 30.20
CA THR A 28 -0.63 11.74 31.48
C THR A 28 0.70 12.48 31.33
N VAL A 29 1.36 12.42 30.17
CA VAL A 29 2.65 13.09 29.94
C VAL A 29 2.50 14.55 29.56
N PHE A 30 1.59 14.87 28.64
CA PHE A 30 1.48 16.23 28.11
C PHE A 30 1.12 17.30 29.16
N PRO A 31 0.32 17.02 30.21
CA PRO A 31 0.10 17.98 31.28
C PRO A 31 1.37 18.31 32.10
N LYS A 32 2.34 17.40 32.14
CA LYS A 32 3.61 17.59 32.87
C LYS A 32 4.69 18.26 32.03
N CYS A 33 4.51 18.34 30.71
CA CYS A 33 5.46 18.99 29.82
C CYS A 33 5.33 20.51 29.93
N THR A 34 6.40 21.19 30.36
CA THR A 34 6.50 22.66 30.33
C THR A 34 6.33 23.21 28.92
N HIS A 35 6.93 22.52 27.94
CA HIS A 35 6.85 22.86 26.52
C HIS A 35 6.20 21.71 25.76
N LYS A 36 5.03 21.98 25.18
CA LYS A 36 4.31 21.02 24.35
C LYS A 36 4.77 21.10 22.89
N PRO A 37 4.64 20.00 22.12
CA PRO A 37 4.76 20.08 20.65
C PRO A 37 3.81 21.14 20.09
N THR A 38 4.24 21.82 19.02
CA THR A 38 3.32 22.63 18.21
C THR A 38 2.36 21.72 17.44
N HIS A 39 2.88 20.61 16.92
CA HIS A 39 2.11 19.57 16.24
C HIS A 39 2.55 18.21 16.73
N TYR A 40 1.59 17.34 16.98
CA TYR A 40 1.81 15.97 17.42
C TYR A 40 0.76 15.05 16.81
N PHE A 41 1.22 14.09 16.03
CA PHE A 41 0.38 13.10 15.39
C PHE A 41 1.00 11.72 15.62
N ARG A 42 0.18 10.76 16.04
CA ARG A 42 0.59 9.39 16.27
C ARG A 42 -0.18 8.44 15.36
N TYR A 43 0.54 7.51 14.76
CA TYR A 43 -0.02 6.38 14.05
C TYR A 43 0.54 5.09 14.66
N LEU A 44 -0.29 4.35 15.39
CA LEU A 44 0.13 3.19 16.17
C LEU A 44 1.30 3.54 17.10
N GLY A 45 2.48 2.97 16.83
CA GLY A 45 3.71 3.22 17.59
C GLY A 45 4.61 4.32 17.01
N ASP A 46 4.30 4.85 15.82
CA ASP A 46 5.10 5.88 15.16
C ASP A 46 4.53 7.28 15.44
N ILE A 47 5.42 8.25 15.68
CA ILE A 47 5.05 9.63 16.01
C ILE A 47 5.69 10.59 15.00
N TRP A 48 4.89 11.54 14.52
CA TRP A 48 5.34 12.70 13.77
C TRP A 48 4.98 13.96 14.54
N GLY A 49 5.84 14.97 14.54
CA GLY A 49 5.50 16.26 15.11
C GLY A 49 6.59 17.30 14.99
N THR A 50 6.23 18.53 15.36
CA THR A 50 7.13 19.68 15.31
C THR A 50 7.31 20.23 16.73
N TRP A 51 8.56 20.41 17.14
CA TRP A 51 8.93 20.93 18.45
C TRP A 51 9.92 22.09 18.30
N THR A 52 9.71 23.14 19.08
CA THR A 52 10.67 24.24 19.25
C THR A 52 11.73 23.92 20.32
N HIS A 53 11.38 23.11 21.32
CA HIS A 53 12.22 22.84 22.50
C HIS A 53 12.63 21.37 22.67
N GLY A 54 12.27 20.50 21.72
CA GLY A 54 12.61 19.07 21.70
C GLY A 54 11.74 18.16 22.61
N PRO A 55 11.75 16.84 22.39
CA PRO A 55 10.88 15.88 23.09
C PRO A 55 11.50 15.27 24.37
N GLN A 56 12.54 15.88 24.95
CA GLN A 56 13.32 15.26 26.05
C GLN A 56 12.48 14.96 27.30
N THR A 57 11.48 15.80 27.58
CA THR A 57 10.55 15.65 28.70
C THR A 57 9.65 14.42 28.57
N LEU A 58 9.45 13.88 27.36
CA LEU A 58 8.64 12.66 27.15
C LEU A 58 9.36 11.41 27.66
N ASN A 59 10.69 11.36 27.53
CA ASN A 59 11.49 10.19 27.92
C ASN A 59 11.73 10.05 29.42
N THR A 60 11.40 11.08 30.22
CA THR A 60 11.52 11.03 31.68
C THR A 60 10.21 10.59 32.36
N HIS A 61 9.10 10.52 31.64
CA HIS A 61 7.78 10.28 32.23
C HIS A 61 7.53 8.85 32.69
N HIS A 62 8.06 7.84 31.98
CA HIS A 62 7.79 6.44 32.32
C HIS A 62 9.01 5.54 32.12
N ARG A 63 9.40 4.80 33.17
CA ARG A 63 10.61 3.94 33.17
C ARG A 63 10.61 2.87 32.06
N SER A 64 9.43 2.41 31.64
CA SER A 64 9.30 1.33 30.65
C SER A 64 9.06 1.80 29.21
N ILE A 65 8.78 3.08 28.97
CA ILE A 65 8.56 3.61 27.61
C ILE A 65 9.69 4.58 27.29
N LYS A 66 10.39 4.31 26.18
CA LYS A 66 11.44 5.19 25.66
C LYS A 66 11.12 5.51 24.21
N LEU A 67 10.93 6.79 23.90
CA LEU A 67 10.82 7.29 22.55
C LEU A 67 12.22 7.38 21.94
N LYS A 68 12.41 6.64 20.85
CA LYS A 68 13.53 6.84 19.94
C LYS A 68 13.07 7.81 18.87
N TYR A 69 13.73 8.95 18.76
CA TYR A 69 13.37 9.98 17.80
C TYR A 69 14.59 10.41 16.98
N THR A 70 14.34 10.77 15.74
CA THR A 70 15.29 11.43 14.85
C THR A 70 14.81 12.87 14.68
N LYS A 71 15.72 13.85 14.78
CA LYS A 71 15.41 15.27 14.59
C LYS A 71 16.13 15.79 13.36
N HIS A 72 15.41 16.56 12.56
CA HIS A 72 15.94 17.20 11.37
C HIS A 72 15.19 18.53 11.18
N GLU A 73 15.90 19.57 10.74
CA GLU A 73 15.32 20.92 10.64
C GLU A 73 14.52 21.13 9.36
N ASN A 74 14.86 20.41 8.29
CA ASN A 74 14.36 20.67 6.94
C ASN A 74 13.50 19.54 6.37
N HIS A 75 13.60 18.33 6.91
CA HIS A 75 12.80 17.19 6.48
C HIS A 75 12.56 16.26 7.67
N ILE A 76 11.60 15.35 7.56
CA ILE A 76 11.46 14.24 8.50
C ILE A 76 10.76 13.08 7.77
N ASP A 77 11.31 11.89 7.95
CA ASP A 77 10.73 10.67 7.40
C ASP A 77 9.69 10.12 8.37
N PHE A 78 8.52 9.78 7.84
CA PHE A 78 7.42 9.19 8.59
C PHE A 78 6.66 8.20 7.71
N LEU A 79 6.62 6.95 8.16
CA LEU A 79 6.05 5.81 7.43
C LEU A 79 6.65 5.66 6.02
N ASP A 80 5.86 5.92 4.97
CA ASP A 80 6.24 5.85 3.57
C ASP A 80 6.39 7.24 2.91
N THR A 81 6.52 8.28 3.73
CA THR A 81 6.61 9.68 3.29
C THR A 81 7.75 10.44 3.96
N THR A 82 8.29 11.43 3.26
CA THR A 82 9.19 12.45 3.80
C THR A 82 8.46 13.79 3.69
N THR A 83 8.18 14.44 4.82
CA THR A 83 7.69 15.83 4.83
C THR A 83 8.89 16.75 4.92
N TYR A 84 8.97 17.78 4.07
CA TYR A 84 10.13 18.67 4.02
C TYR A 84 9.77 20.12 3.64
N LYS A 85 10.70 21.03 3.93
CA LYS A 85 10.59 22.46 3.57
C LYS A 85 11.03 22.64 2.12
N GLY A 86 10.08 22.61 1.19
CA GLY A 86 10.35 22.84 -0.23
C GLY A 86 10.66 24.29 -0.56
N SER A 87 10.95 24.57 -1.84
CA SER A 87 11.29 25.92 -2.32
C SER A 87 10.20 26.97 -2.02
N SER A 88 8.95 26.53 -2.01
CA SER A 88 7.79 27.39 -1.74
C SER A 88 7.50 27.57 -0.24
N PHE A 89 8.23 26.91 0.66
CA PHE A 89 7.94 26.91 2.10
C PHE A 89 8.02 28.32 2.69
N ASN A 90 9.05 29.10 2.35
CA ASN A 90 9.24 30.45 2.91
C ASN A 90 8.09 31.42 2.54
N ASN A 91 7.45 31.19 1.38
CA ASN A 91 6.39 32.06 0.88
C ASN A 91 4.99 31.58 1.32
N THR A 92 4.80 30.27 1.50
CA THR A 92 3.48 29.66 1.72
C THR A 92 3.27 29.10 3.13
N GLY A 93 4.36 28.84 3.86
CA GLY A 93 4.35 28.12 5.13
C GLY A 93 3.93 26.65 5.02
N LYS A 94 3.79 26.09 3.80
CA LYS A 94 3.34 24.71 3.57
C LYS A 94 4.51 23.78 3.35
N LEU A 95 4.48 22.63 4.03
CA LEU A 95 5.44 21.55 3.82
C LEU A 95 5.10 20.78 2.55
N ASP A 96 6.13 20.44 1.80
CA ASP A 96 6.03 19.51 0.69
C ASP A 96 6.20 18.09 1.21
N ILE A 97 5.62 17.14 0.48
CA ILE A 97 5.67 15.72 0.80
C ILE A 97 6.25 14.98 -0.39
N LYS A 98 7.12 14.00 -0.14
CA LYS A 98 7.60 13.04 -1.13
C LYS A 98 7.58 11.63 -0.59
N VAL A 99 7.75 10.64 -1.48
CA VAL A 99 7.83 9.23 -1.10
C VAL A 99 9.14 8.98 -0.37
N TYR A 100 9.06 8.28 0.76
CA TYR A 100 10.23 7.77 1.46
C TYR A 100 10.38 6.27 1.17
N PHE A 101 11.55 5.88 0.68
CA PHE A 101 11.95 4.49 0.55
C PHE A 101 12.90 4.15 1.70
N LYS A 102 12.50 3.20 2.54
CA LYS A 102 13.36 2.74 3.64
C LYS A 102 14.62 2.11 3.04
N ASP A 103 15.76 2.24 3.72
CA ASP A 103 17.02 1.59 3.30
C ASP A 103 16.90 0.07 3.18
N THR A 104 15.94 -0.52 3.89
CA THR A 104 15.63 -1.96 3.85
C THR A 104 14.61 -2.34 2.77
N ASP A 105 14.03 -1.37 2.06
CA ASP A 105 13.11 -1.62 0.96
C ASP A 105 13.88 -2.10 -0.28
N THR A 106 13.68 -3.36 -0.63
CA THR A 106 14.26 -3.98 -1.83
C THR A 106 13.43 -3.72 -3.10
N HIS A 107 12.37 -2.91 -2.98
CA HIS A 107 11.36 -2.67 -4.00
C HIS A 107 10.78 -4.00 -4.55
N GLY A 108 10.40 -4.85 -3.60
CA GLY A 108 10.02 -6.25 -3.74
C GLY A 108 8.79 -6.61 -4.60
N LEU A 109 8.64 -6.11 -5.83
CA LEU A 109 7.45 -6.39 -6.67
C LEU A 109 7.55 -7.72 -7.46
N LEU A 110 6.42 -8.33 -7.84
CA LEU A 110 6.41 -9.64 -8.50
C LEU A 110 7.37 -9.73 -9.70
N HIS A 111 8.15 -10.81 -9.78
CA HIS A 111 8.99 -11.08 -10.95
C HIS A 111 8.13 -11.35 -12.18
N LYS A 112 8.49 -10.85 -13.37
CA LYS A 112 7.60 -10.92 -14.54
C LYS A 112 7.38 -12.35 -15.09
N ASP A 113 8.25 -13.29 -14.72
CA ASP A 113 8.10 -14.72 -15.03
C ASP A 113 7.28 -15.49 -13.98
N SER A 114 6.88 -14.83 -12.89
CA SER A 114 6.00 -15.48 -11.90
C SER A 114 4.64 -15.81 -12.53
N PHE A 115 3.99 -16.86 -12.03
CA PHE A 115 2.78 -17.40 -12.64
C PHE A 115 1.52 -16.60 -12.27
N HIS A 116 1.41 -15.38 -12.79
CA HIS A 116 0.29 -14.48 -12.54
C HIS A 116 -0.33 -13.97 -13.85
N PRO A 117 -1.62 -13.63 -13.84
CA PRO A 117 -2.26 -12.96 -14.97
C PRO A 117 -1.49 -11.73 -15.44
N LYS A 118 -1.37 -11.54 -16.76
CA LYS A 118 -0.62 -10.40 -17.36
C LYS A 118 -1.06 -9.03 -16.81
N HIS A 119 -2.34 -8.86 -16.52
CA HIS A 119 -2.87 -7.60 -16.00
C HIS A 119 -2.39 -7.29 -14.57
N THR A 120 -1.99 -8.30 -13.78
CA THR A 120 -1.48 -8.13 -12.41
C THR A 120 -0.21 -7.29 -12.42
N PHE A 121 0.73 -7.56 -13.33
CA PHE A 121 1.98 -6.79 -13.44
C PHE A 121 1.72 -5.32 -13.80
N LYS A 122 0.77 -5.07 -14.73
CA LYS A 122 0.36 -3.69 -15.07
C LYS A 122 -0.31 -3.00 -13.88
N GLY A 123 -1.16 -3.73 -13.15
CA GLY A 123 -1.81 -3.24 -11.94
C GLY A 123 -0.82 -2.85 -10.85
N LEU A 124 0.20 -3.67 -10.62
CA LEU A 124 1.26 -3.37 -9.64
C LEU A 124 1.98 -2.07 -9.97
N VAL A 125 2.50 -1.92 -11.19
CA VAL A 125 3.21 -0.69 -11.60
C VAL A 125 2.27 0.51 -11.54
N LYS A 126 1.06 0.39 -12.09
CA LYS A 126 0.05 1.46 -12.04
C LYS A 126 -0.26 1.89 -10.60
N SER A 127 -0.39 0.94 -9.68
CA SER A 127 -0.70 1.23 -8.27
C SER A 127 0.41 2.03 -7.58
N GLN A 128 1.68 1.70 -7.86
CA GLN A 128 2.82 2.45 -7.31
C GLN A 128 2.91 3.85 -7.90
N LEU A 129 2.75 4.00 -9.22
CA LEU A 129 2.74 5.32 -9.86
C LEU A 129 1.60 6.19 -9.33
N LEU A 130 0.40 5.64 -9.16
CA LEU A 130 -0.71 6.36 -8.54
C LEU A 130 -0.42 6.74 -7.09
N ARG A 131 0.25 5.86 -6.33
CA ARG A 131 0.67 6.15 -4.95
C ARG A 131 1.65 7.31 -4.92
N PHE A 132 2.73 7.26 -5.71
CA PHE A 132 3.74 8.32 -5.77
C PHE A 132 3.12 9.64 -6.21
N HIS A 133 2.25 9.62 -7.22
CA HIS A 133 1.61 10.84 -7.72
C HIS A 133 0.67 11.49 -6.69
N LYS A 134 0.08 10.70 -5.79
CA LYS A 134 -0.75 11.22 -4.69
C LYS A 134 0.06 11.76 -3.52
N ILE A 135 1.22 11.17 -3.26
CA ILE A 135 2.09 11.54 -2.14
C ILE A 135 2.93 12.77 -2.49
N CYS A 136 3.55 12.78 -3.67
CA CYS A 136 4.50 13.82 -4.04
C CYS A 136 3.78 15.15 -4.31
N THR A 137 4.21 16.20 -3.62
CA THR A 137 3.75 17.58 -3.87
C THR A 137 4.43 18.16 -5.11
N GLN A 138 5.73 17.93 -5.27
CA GLN A 138 6.49 18.40 -6.41
C GLN A 138 6.60 17.33 -7.51
N GLN A 139 6.49 17.76 -8.76
CA GLN A 139 6.61 16.85 -9.91
C GLN A 139 8.00 16.21 -9.99
N GLN A 140 9.05 16.92 -9.59
CA GLN A 140 10.42 16.40 -9.58
C GLN A 140 10.57 15.19 -8.64
N ASP A 141 9.98 15.25 -7.44
CA ASP A 141 10.00 14.13 -6.49
C ASP A 141 9.27 12.90 -7.03
N PHE A 142 8.16 13.11 -7.74
CA PHE A 142 7.45 12.03 -8.41
C PHE A 142 8.31 11.36 -9.48
N GLU A 143 9.00 12.16 -10.30
CA GLU A 143 9.89 11.67 -11.34
C GLU A 143 11.07 10.87 -10.76
N GLU A 144 11.66 11.34 -9.65
CA GLU A 144 12.70 10.63 -8.91
C GLU A 144 12.19 9.27 -8.39
N ALA A 145 11.05 9.26 -7.68
CA ALA A 145 10.47 8.03 -7.16
C ALA A 145 10.09 7.03 -8.27
N LYS A 146 9.57 7.53 -9.40
CA LYS A 146 9.28 6.73 -10.59
C LYS A 146 10.56 6.13 -11.17
N HIS A 147 11.63 6.91 -11.25
CA HIS A 147 12.91 6.44 -11.77
C HIS A 147 13.49 5.32 -10.89
N THR A 148 13.50 5.50 -9.56
CA THR A 148 13.93 4.47 -8.59
C THR A 148 13.12 3.18 -8.75
N LEU A 149 11.80 3.28 -8.86
CA LEU A 149 10.92 2.13 -9.11
C LEU A 149 11.29 1.41 -10.42
N PHE A 150 11.52 2.15 -11.50
CA PHE A 150 11.82 1.57 -12.80
C PHE A 150 13.16 0.86 -12.80
N GLN A 151 14.18 1.46 -12.18
CA GLN A 151 15.49 0.83 -11.99
C GLN A 151 15.37 -0.49 -11.21
N ALA A 152 14.57 -0.51 -10.13
CA ALA A 152 14.37 -1.72 -9.34
C ALA A 152 13.57 -2.82 -10.07
N LEU A 153 12.73 -2.45 -11.03
CA LEU A 153 11.92 -3.39 -11.81
C LEU A 153 12.65 -3.96 -13.04
N CYS A 154 13.66 -3.28 -13.57
CA CYS A 154 14.51 -3.78 -14.65
C CYS A 154 15.07 -5.19 -14.41
N PRO A 155 15.75 -5.50 -13.28
CA PRO A 155 16.25 -6.84 -13.00
C PRO A 155 15.13 -7.89 -12.84
N ARG A 156 13.87 -7.46 -12.67
CA ARG A 156 12.69 -8.34 -12.56
C ARG A 156 12.00 -8.60 -13.90
N ARG A 157 12.69 -8.34 -15.02
CA ARG A 157 12.24 -8.53 -16.42
C ARG A 157 11.05 -7.65 -16.85
N TYR A 158 10.90 -6.50 -16.21
CA TYR A 158 10.00 -5.46 -16.73
C TYR A 158 10.72 -4.68 -17.84
N THR A 159 10.17 -4.70 -19.05
CA THR A 159 10.79 -3.99 -20.17
C THR A 159 10.53 -2.48 -20.07
N GLN A 160 11.47 -1.66 -20.54
CA GLN A 160 11.29 -0.21 -20.56
C GLN A 160 10.04 0.21 -21.35
N SER A 161 9.75 -0.46 -22.47
CA SER A 161 8.55 -0.19 -23.28
C SER A 161 7.26 -0.43 -22.49
N PHE A 162 7.21 -1.50 -21.70
CA PHE A 162 6.09 -1.80 -20.81
C PHE A 162 5.94 -0.71 -19.73
N LEU A 163 7.03 -0.38 -19.04
CA LEU A 163 7.02 0.62 -17.97
C LEU A 163 6.59 2.00 -18.49
N LYS A 164 7.12 2.43 -19.64
CA LYS A 164 6.72 3.68 -20.31
C LYS A 164 5.23 3.68 -20.68
N ASN A 165 4.71 2.60 -21.26
CA ASN A 165 3.28 2.49 -21.58
C ASN A 165 2.38 2.60 -20.33
N VAL A 166 2.79 1.98 -19.22
CA VAL A 166 2.03 2.11 -17.97
C VAL A 166 2.11 3.53 -17.43
N ALA A 167 3.28 4.17 -17.43
CA ALA A 167 3.45 5.56 -17.00
C ALA A 167 2.72 6.59 -17.87
N GLN A 168 2.40 6.28 -19.13
CA GLN A 168 1.56 7.14 -19.97
C GLN A 168 0.07 6.97 -19.65
N THR A 169 -0.35 5.81 -19.16
CA THR A 169 -1.76 5.43 -19.01
C THR A 169 -2.23 5.26 -17.57
N PHE A 170 -1.36 5.53 -16.57
CA PHE A 170 -1.67 5.26 -15.16
C PHE A 170 -2.81 6.15 -14.64
N LEU A 171 -2.90 7.40 -15.08
CA LEU A 171 -3.99 8.32 -14.73
C LEU A 171 -5.31 8.05 -15.46
N ASN A 172 -5.26 7.30 -16.56
CA ASN A 172 -6.46 7.00 -17.34
C ASN A 172 -7.46 6.24 -16.45
N ARG A 173 -8.60 6.89 -16.21
CA ARG A 173 -9.75 6.29 -15.56
C ARG A 173 -10.51 5.48 -16.61
N LYS A 174 -10.95 4.29 -16.24
CA LYS A 174 -11.94 3.57 -17.05
C LYS A 174 -13.26 4.30 -16.89
N THR A 175 -13.97 4.53 -17.99
CA THR A 175 -15.37 4.96 -17.93
C THR A 175 -16.18 3.89 -17.19
N PRO A 176 -17.19 4.28 -16.40
CA PRO A 176 -18.18 3.35 -15.89
C PRO A 176 -18.76 2.56 -17.06
N ASP A 177 -18.91 1.26 -16.87
CA ASP A 177 -19.49 0.35 -17.84
C ASP A 177 -20.74 -0.23 -17.18
N ASP A 178 -21.91 0.20 -17.66
CA ASP A 178 -23.21 -0.16 -17.09
C ASP A 178 -23.67 -1.58 -17.53
N SER A 179 -22.83 -2.30 -18.28
CA SER A 179 -23.15 -3.67 -18.69
C SER A 179 -23.19 -4.64 -17.50
N LYS A 180 -24.17 -5.55 -17.53
CA LYS A 180 -24.32 -6.62 -16.54
C LYS A 180 -23.20 -7.64 -16.71
N ILE A 181 -22.32 -7.74 -15.72
CA ILE A 181 -21.12 -8.59 -15.84
C ILE A 181 -21.48 -10.06 -15.60
N ILE A 182 -21.09 -10.93 -16.54
CA ILE A 182 -21.10 -12.39 -16.36
C ILE A 182 -19.65 -12.86 -16.18
N PRO A 183 -19.24 -13.25 -14.96
CA PRO A 183 -17.88 -13.70 -14.72
C PRO A 183 -17.70 -15.17 -15.15
N LEU A 184 -16.80 -15.40 -16.10
CA LEU A 184 -16.29 -16.73 -16.40
C LEU A 184 -15.17 -17.07 -15.41
N ILE A 185 -15.53 -17.86 -14.39
CA ILE A 185 -14.65 -18.16 -13.27
C ILE A 185 -13.87 -19.45 -13.55
N THR A 186 -12.55 -19.36 -13.64
CA THR A 186 -11.65 -20.51 -13.87
C THR A 186 -10.42 -20.43 -12.97
N THR A 187 -9.76 -21.54 -12.70
CA THR A 187 -8.45 -21.52 -12.02
C THR A 187 -7.38 -21.00 -13.00
N TYR A 188 -6.50 -20.10 -12.57
CA TYR A 188 -5.47 -19.55 -13.46
C TYR A 188 -4.52 -20.64 -13.96
N SER A 189 -4.51 -20.87 -15.26
CA SER A 189 -3.61 -21.76 -15.98
C SER A 189 -3.43 -21.29 -17.43
N GLN A 190 -2.40 -21.78 -18.13
CA GLN A 190 -2.24 -21.44 -19.56
C GLN A 190 -3.44 -21.91 -20.39
N LEU A 191 -3.92 -23.13 -20.11
CA LEU A 191 -5.11 -23.69 -20.76
C LEU A 191 -6.36 -22.85 -20.45
N SER A 192 -6.58 -22.45 -19.19
CA SER A 192 -7.77 -21.67 -18.85
C SER A 192 -7.75 -20.28 -19.49
N VAL A 193 -6.58 -19.67 -19.67
CA VAL A 193 -6.44 -18.42 -20.43
C VAL A 193 -6.91 -18.62 -21.88
N ILE A 194 -6.45 -19.69 -22.55
CA ILE A 194 -6.82 -19.99 -23.94
C ILE A 194 -8.33 -20.30 -24.03
N THR A 195 -8.84 -21.15 -23.15
CA THR A 195 -10.26 -21.52 -23.10
C THR A 195 -11.15 -20.30 -22.86
N ASN A 196 -10.78 -19.43 -21.91
CA ASN A 196 -11.51 -18.21 -21.63
C ASN A 196 -11.51 -17.24 -22.82
N GLN A 197 -10.42 -17.16 -23.57
CA GLN A 197 -10.35 -16.33 -24.78
C GLN A 197 -11.30 -16.84 -25.85
N LYS A 198 -11.28 -18.15 -26.12
CA LYS A 198 -12.20 -18.79 -27.08
C LYS A 198 -13.66 -18.64 -26.67
N LEU A 199 -13.98 -18.90 -25.40
CA LEU A 199 -15.35 -18.75 -24.89
C LEU A 199 -15.85 -17.32 -25.01
N LYS A 200 -15.00 -16.33 -24.73
CA LYS A 200 -15.34 -14.92 -24.94
C LYS A 200 -15.62 -14.59 -26.39
N SER A 201 -14.77 -15.01 -27.32
CA SER A 201 -14.99 -14.75 -28.74
C SER A 201 -16.28 -15.41 -29.24
N THR A 202 -16.51 -16.67 -28.87
CA THR A 202 -17.74 -17.39 -29.24
C THR A 202 -18.97 -16.71 -28.64
N PHE A 203 -18.91 -16.27 -27.38
CA PHE A 203 -20.02 -15.55 -26.77
C PHE A 203 -20.32 -14.23 -27.46
N THR A 204 -19.30 -13.44 -27.82
CA THR A 204 -19.49 -12.21 -28.59
C THR A 204 -20.17 -12.49 -29.94
N THR A 205 -19.72 -13.52 -30.67
CA THR A 205 -20.36 -13.93 -31.93
C THR A 205 -21.81 -14.39 -31.74
N ILE A 206 -22.13 -15.09 -30.65
CA ILE A 206 -23.51 -15.48 -30.35
C ILE A 206 -24.36 -14.24 -30.03
N LEU A 207 -23.81 -13.26 -29.30
CA LEU A 207 -24.50 -12.02 -28.95
C LEU A 207 -24.81 -11.14 -30.18
N GLU A 208 -23.92 -11.15 -31.17
CA GLU A 208 -24.14 -10.44 -32.44
C GLU A 208 -25.25 -11.11 -33.26
N ASN A 209 -25.34 -12.44 -33.21
CA ASN A 209 -26.31 -13.22 -33.97
C ASN A 209 -27.65 -13.45 -33.24
N THR A 210 -27.74 -13.12 -31.95
CA THR A 210 -28.94 -13.34 -31.12
C THR A 210 -29.32 -12.07 -30.36
N ASN A 211 -30.61 -11.89 -30.08
CA ASN A 211 -31.08 -10.77 -29.23
C ASN A 211 -30.95 -11.07 -27.72
N ILE A 212 -30.29 -12.17 -27.36
CA ILE A 212 -30.23 -12.68 -25.98
C ILE A 212 -29.02 -12.06 -25.28
N LEU A 213 -29.22 -11.57 -24.04
CA LEU A 213 -28.16 -11.06 -23.16
C LEU A 213 -27.38 -9.82 -23.69
N ARG A 214 -27.94 -8.99 -24.57
CA ARG A 214 -27.27 -7.78 -25.12
C ARG A 214 -26.72 -6.80 -24.07
N GLU A 215 -27.35 -6.73 -22.90
CA GLU A 215 -26.88 -5.89 -21.79
C GLU A 215 -25.70 -6.49 -21.01
N HIS A 216 -25.32 -7.74 -21.30
CA HIS A 216 -24.34 -8.48 -20.51
C HIS A 216 -22.96 -8.51 -21.16
N LYS A 217 -21.94 -8.48 -20.30
CA LYS A 217 -20.53 -8.54 -20.69
C LYS A 217 -19.83 -9.69 -19.99
N ILE A 218 -19.21 -10.58 -20.75
CA ILE A 218 -18.37 -11.63 -20.17
C ILE A 218 -16.99 -11.10 -19.80
N ILE A 219 -16.59 -11.36 -18.56
CA ILE A 219 -15.21 -11.14 -18.10
C ILE A 219 -14.57 -12.48 -17.71
N SER A 220 -13.24 -12.53 -17.73
CA SER A 220 -12.52 -13.69 -17.20
C SER A 220 -12.13 -13.37 -15.77
N ALA A 221 -12.58 -14.19 -14.84
CA ALA A 221 -12.20 -14.11 -13.44
C ALA A 221 -11.37 -15.35 -13.10
N TYR A 222 -10.21 -15.14 -12.47
CA TYR A 222 -9.31 -16.23 -12.13
C TYR A 222 -9.33 -16.50 -10.62
N ARG A 223 -9.59 -17.75 -10.25
CA ARG A 223 -9.41 -18.25 -8.88
C ARG A 223 -7.92 -18.46 -8.60
N LYS A 224 -7.51 -18.23 -7.35
CA LYS A 224 -6.17 -18.60 -6.88
C LYS A 224 -5.97 -20.11 -6.95
N ASN A 225 -4.76 -20.54 -7.26
CA ASN A 225 -4.35 -21.92 -7.05
C ASN A 225 -4.25 -22.22 -5.54
N LYS A 226 -4.43 -23.50 -5.16
CA LYS A 226 -4.13 -23.94 -3.79
C LYS A 226 -2.66 -23.68 -3.50
N ASN A 227 -2.37 -23.04 -2.38
CA ASN A 227 -1.00 -22.78 -1.94
C ASN A 227 -0.64 -23.65 -0.71
N LEU A 228 0.61 -23.56 -0.25
CA LEU A 228 1.07 -24.30 0.93
C LEU A 228 0.26 -23.95 2.18
N GLN A 229 -0.16 -22.69 2.34
CA GLN A 229 -1.02 -22.29 3.46
C GLN A 229 -2.35 -23.04 3.44
N ASP A 230 -3.00 -23.17 2.27
CA ASP A 230 -4.27 -23.90 2.13
C ASP A 230 -4.11 -25.40 2.44
N SER A 231 -2.90 -25.94 2.33
CA SER A 231 -2.61 -27.36 2.57
C SER A 231 -2.15 -27.63 4.01
N LEU A 232 -1.35 -26.72 4.58
CA LEU A 232 -0.68 -26.88 5.87
C LEU A 232 -1.43 -26.24 7.04
N VAL A 233 -2.21 -25.19 6.79
CA VAL A 233 -2.93 -24.45 7.84
C VAL A 233 -4.39 -24.90 7.85
N GLN A 234 -4.66 -25.96 8.60
CA GLN A 234 -6.03 -26.39 8.91
C GLN A 234 -6.44 -25.81 10.26
N SER A 235 -7.49 -24.98 10.26
CA SER A 235 -8.12 -24.55 11.50
C SER A 235 -8.75 -25.76 12.19
N LYS A 236 -8.36 -26.04 13.45
CA LYS A 236 -9.09 -27.01 14.29
C LYS A 236 -10.51 -26.55 14.62
N LEU A 237 -10.79 -25.26 14.48
CA LEU A 237 -12.11 -24.68 14.67
C LEU A 237 -12.89 -24.77 13.36
N LYS A 238 -14.11 -25.33 13.43
CA LYS A 238 -15.04 -25.35 12.31
C LYS A 238 -15.37 -23.91 11.89
N PRO A 239 -15.52 -23.62 10.58
CA PRO A 239 -16.01 -22.33 10.15
C PRO A 239 -17.37 -22.05 10.81
N VAL A 240 -17.54 -20.83 11.32
CA VAL A 240 -18.86 -20.38 11.79
C VAL A 240 -19.79 -20.41 10.57
N GLN A 241 -20.86 -21.21 10.65
CA GLN A 241 -21.90 -21.21 9.61
C GLN A 241 -22.60 -19.86 9.68
N ASN A 242 -22.46 -19.07 8.61
CA ASN A 242 -23.29 -17.90 8.36
C ASN A 242 -24.54 -18.32 7.61
#